data_AF-A0A0D0T4F0-F1
#
_entry.id   AF-A0A0D0T4F0-F1
#
_cell.length_a   1.000
_cell.length_b   1.000
_cell.length_c   1.000
_cell.angle_alpha   90.00
_cell.angle_beta   90.00
_cell.angle_gamma   90.00
#
_symmetry.space_group_name_H-M   'P 1'
#
loop_
_entity.id
_entity.type
_entity.pdbx_description
1 polymer ?
#
loop_
_entity_poly.entity_id
_entity_poly.type
_entity_poly.pdbx_seq_one_letter_code
_entity_poly.pdbx_strand_id
1 'polypeptide(L)'
;MRFREIITTPMWEAIGPFPSGTRELPFLGSPLAAYCTSSADPDIEFAHRLYNPEETWPSELGNGGRVSWSRFEAKGDWLEISYPDINWDQLRSDHGWSALQYMVLLRTRLTIPKSGHKPLTPILINMLQLSEFAFVQQDADPHTSGPVKWYQGNSYGFGGPTPGLNSTNSINLAAAKFERSLLLKPGTYIMLARAVYDIRQFGDPGPSNSPTIRMSSVNMVHDTEKHVTQLSQEMGAFPSVFSGWLMGEWASVGVRVPEGALETTIIGVGSAEVTCKSKNVVEPFKSALAVEIVSDIRIVPGQTRLIAMQIRQKAPLSPETRILSISIDFQSGGTTRVLEWSFPLHHVTYENHSSLAAKNSPFWITFASPSLITDNHFSHLPAHVSSAMIVPPKRSVRHDAETPPVILALHGAGVDVKNSAWGERMPGVPGAWAVLPVGKNEWGEDWHGGSMEDAWAARATVEVLLGKVGIALSNKTV
;
A
#
# COMPACT_ATOMS: atom_id res chain seq x y z
N MET A 1 21.36 -19.84 4.41
CA MET A 1 22.06 -19.50 5.67
C MET A 1 21.19 -18.47 6.37
N ARG A 2 20.62 -18.79 7.54
CA ARG A 2 19.54 -18.01 8.17
C ARG A 2 20.02 -16.64 8.66
N PHE A 3 19.16 -15.66 8.46
CA PHE A 3 19.22 -14.23 8.73
C PHE A 3 19.98 -13.86 10.02
N ARG A 4 20.93 -12.91 9.94
CA ARG A 4 21.24 -12.08 11.11
C ARG A 4 20.14 -11.02 11.16
N GLU A 5 19.13 -11.26 11.98
CA GLU A 5 18.06 -10.30 12.26
C GLU A 5 18.67 -8.95 12.66
N ILE A 6 18.05 -7.88 12.19
CA ILE A 6 18.35 -6.53 12.67
C ILE A 6 17.91 -6.52 14.14
N ILE A 7 18.86 -6.29 15.05
CA ILE A 7 18.58 -6.33 16.48
C ILE A 7 18.01 -4.99 16.88
N THR A 8 16.75 -4.98 17.33
CA THR A 8 16.03 -3.80 17.81
C THR A 8 15.69 -3.99 19.28
N THR A 9 15.80 -2.93 20.08
CA THR A 9 15.26 -2.96 21.45
C THR A 9 13.74 -2.80 21.40
N PRO A 10 12.95 -3.61 22.15
CA PRO A 10 11.49 -3.45 22.17
C PRO A 10 11.06 -2.16 22.89
N MET A 11 11.95 -1.57 23.69
CA MET A 11 11.72 -0.33 24.40
C MET A 11 11.86 0.88 23.48
N TRP A 12 10.88 1.78 23.56
CA TRP A 12 10.87 3.09 22.93
C TRP A 12 10.82 4.17 24.00
N GLU A 13 11.67 5.16 23.86
CA GLU A 13 11.65 6.36 24.69
C GLU A 13 10.99 7.49 23.89
N ALA A 14 10.17 8.28 24.56
CA ALA A 14 9.32 9.27 23.91
C ALA A 14 9.40 10.62 24.61
N ILE A 15 9.24 11.69 23.83
CA ILE A 15 8.87 13.01 24.34
C ILE A 15 7.57 13.45 23.66
N GLY A 16 6.60 13.85 24.47
CA GLY A 16 5.27 14.26 24.02
C GLY A 16 4.21 13.94 25.09
N PRO A 17 2.92 14.11 24.74
CA PRO A 17 2.41 14.49 23.43
C PRO A 17 2.48 16.01 23.21
N PHE A 18 2.71 16.42 21.96
CA PHE A 18 2.63 17.81 21.52
C PHE A 18 1.38 18.02 20.67
N PRO A 19 0.64 19.13 20.83
CA PRO A 19 -0.49 19.42 19.96
C PRO A 19 -0.02 19.47 18.51
N SER A 20 -0.76 18.84 17.60
CA SER A 20 -0.40 18.77 16.18
C SER A 20 -1.56 19.19 15.30
N GLY A 21 -1.38 20.26 14.52
CA GLY A 21 -2.26 20.58 13.41
C GLY A 21 -1.93 19.67 12.23
N THR A 22 -2.57 18.50 12.15
CA THR A 22 -2.16 17.44 11.21
C THR A 22 -2.47 17.75 9.74
N ARG A 23 -3.19 18.84 9.45
CA ARG A 23 -3.48 19.29 8.08
C ARG A 23 -2.23 19.71 7.31
N GLU A 24 -1.18 20.18 8.00
CA GLU A 24 0.07 20.64 7.39
C GLU A 24 1.24 19.64 7.53
N LEU A 25 0.99 18.41 7.98
CA LEU A 25 2.02 17.36 7.94
C LEU A 25 2.34 17.02 6.46
N PRO A 26 3.62 16.89 6.06
CA PRO A 26 4.82 16.74 6.88
C PRO A 26 5.66 18.02 7.05
N PHE A 27 5.12 19.22 6.81
CA PHE A 27 5.91 20.46 6.81
C PHE A 27 6.38 20.93 8.20
N LEU A 28 6.10 20.15 9.24
CA LEU A 28 6.49 20.44 10.62
C LEU A 28 7.86 19.80 10.90
N GLY A 29 8.87 20.62 11.18
CA GLY A 29 10.15 20.16 11.70
C GLY A 29 10.04 19.57 13.11
N SER A 30 11.17 19.26 13.73
CA SER A 30 11.20 18.79 15.11
C SER A 30 10.52 19.80 16.06
N PRO A 31 9.48 19.45 16.85
CA PRO A 31 8.91 20.36 17.85
C PRO A 31 9.96 20.77 18.89
N LEU A 32 11.01 19.97 19.07
CA LEU A 32 12.13 20.29 19.94
C LEU A 32 13.00 21.43 19.42
N ALA A 33 12.95 21.73 18.11
CA ALA A 33 13.69 22.84 17.53
C ALA A 33 13.32 24.18 18.18
N ALA A 34 12.06 24.34 18.63
CA ALA A 34 11.61 25.53 19.35
C ALA A 34 12.27 25.70 20.73
N TYR A 35 12.89 24.65 21.26
CA TYR A 35 13.48 24.60 22.59
C TYR A 35 14.99 24.36 22.57
N CYS A 36 15.60 24.21 21.40
CA CYS A 36 17.05 24.14 21.24
C CYS A 36 17.63 25.55 21.28
N THR A 37 18.51 25.80 22.25
CA THR A 37 19.18 27.10 22.45
C THR A 37 20.53 27.19 21.76
N SER A 38 20.96 26.11 21.10
CA SER A 38 22.28 25.98 20.47
C SER A 38 22.16 25.83 18.95
N SER A 39 23.28 25.96 18.25
CA SER A 39 23.39 25.64 16.80
C SER A 39 23.34 24.14 16.50
N ALA A 40 23.07 23.30 17.51
CA ALA A 40 22.99 21.85 17.36
C ALA A 40 21.73 21.46 16.58
N ASP A 41 21.83 20.39 15.80
CA ASP A 41 20.69 19.74 15.19
C ASP A 41 19.78 19.16 16.30
N PRO A 42 18.51 19.58 16.39
CA PRO A 42 17.60 19.20 17.46
C PRO A 42 17.28 17.70 17.48
N ASP A 43 17.29 17.05 16.32
CA ASP A 43 16.98 15.62 16.20
C ASP A 43 18.18 14.76 16.62
N ILE A 44 19.42 15.18 16.30
CA ILE A 44 20.64 14.51 16.81
C ILE A 44 20.78 14.73 18.32
N GLU A 45 20.51 15.96 18.80
CA GLU A 45 20.49 16.25 20.23
C GLU A 45 19.48 15.34 20.96
N PHE A 46 18.25 15.25 20.43
CA PHE A 46 17.24 14.33 20.96
C PHE A 46 17.68 12.87 20.91
N ALA A 47 18.36 12.42 19.84
CA ALA A 47 18.84 11.05 19.73
C ALA A 47 19.82 10.67 20.85
N HIS A 48 20.64 11.61 21.32
CA HIS A 48 21.69 11.37 22.31
C HIS A 48 21.37 11.86 23.72
N ARG A 49 20.34 12.70 23.91
CA ARG A 49 19.92 13.22 25.21
C ARG A 49 19.65 12.10 26.21
N LEU A 50 20.12 12.19 27.44
CA LEU A 50 19.85 11.16 28.44
C LEU A 50 18.37 11.16 28.83
N TYR A 51 17.78 9.98 29.00
CA TYR A 51 16.41 9.87 29.52
C TYR A 51 16.37 10.46 30.94
N ASN A 52 15.49 11.43 31.16
CA ASN A 52 15.30 12.06 32.47
C ASN A 52 13.82 12.38 32.71
N PRO A 53 13.08 11.63 33.55
CA PRO A 53 11.64 11.84 33.73
C PRO A 53 11.29 13.21 34.35
N GLU A 54 12.25 13.88 34.99
CA GLU A 54 12.09 15.23 35.56
C GLU A 54 12.28 16.35 34.54
N GLU A 55 12.88 16.04 33.38
CA GLU A 55 13.01 17.00 32.29
C GLU A 55 11.65 17.16 31.59
N THR A 56 11.25 18.40 31.35
CA THR A 56 9.92 18.73 30.83
C THR A 56 9.97 19.76 29.71
N TRP A 57 9.01 19.67 28.79
CA TRP A 57 8.82 20.60 27.67
C TRP A 57 7.42 21.21 27.73
N PRO A 58 7.26 22.48 27.29
CA PRO A 58 5.94 23.06 27.13
C PRO A 58 5.07 22.27 26.14
N SER A 59 3.83 21.98 26.53
CA SER A 59 2.79 21.39 25.69
C SER A 59 1.42 21.67 26.28
N GLU A 60 0.50 22.18 25.46
CA GLU A 60 -0.87 22.53 25.88
C GLU A 60 -1.70 21.30 26.26
N LEU A 61 -1.27 20.10 25.88
CA LEU A 61 -1.97 18.85 26.18
C LEU A 61 -1.67 18.33 27.59
N GLY A 62 -0.49 18.65 28.13
CA GLY A 62 -0.05 18.12 29.42
C GLY A 62 -0.65 18.87 30.61
N ASN A 63 -0.80 18.18 31.74
CA ASN A 63 -1.23 18.82 32.98
C ASN A 63 -0.24 19.94 33.37
N GLY A 64 -0.75 21.15 33.63
CA GLY A 64 0.10 22.32 33.90
C GLY A 64 0.87 22.84 32.68
N GLY A 65 0.46 22.47 31.46
CA GLY A 65 1.06 22.95 30.22
C GLY A 65 2.43 22.36 29.92
N ARG A 66 2.75 21.19 30.49
CA ARG A 66 4.05 20.53 30.34
C ARG A 66 3.92 19.03 30.15
N VAL A 67 4.85 18.47 29.38
CA VAL A 67 5.02 17.03 29.18
C VAL A 67 6.47 16.63 29.47
N SER A 68 6.70 15.35 29.76
CA SER A 68 8.01 14.81 30.11
C SER A 68 8.36 13.60 29.24
N TRP A 69 9.48 12.96 29.55
CA TRP A 69 9.85 11.68 28.96
C TRP A 69 8.84 10.59 29.32
N SER A 70 8.59 9.67 28.38
CA SER A 70 7.80 8.46 28.59
C SER A 70 8.49 7.25 27.98
N ARG A 71 8.08 6.05 28.41
CA ARG A 71 8.54 4.77 27.85
C ARG A 71 7.38 3.92 27.41
N PHE A 72 7.53 3.33 26.23
CA PHE A 72 6.57 2.42 25.64
C PHE A 72 7.29 1.14 25.21
N GLU A 73 6.66 0.00 25.39
CA GLU A 73 7.23 -1.30 25.01
C GLU A 73 6.42 -1.89 23.85
N ALA A 74 7.12 -2.30 22.79
CA ALA A 74 6.52 -2.98 21.67
C ALA A 74 6.03 -4.38 22.08
N LYS A 75 4.78 -4.70 21.73
CA LYS A 75 4.14 -5.99 21.99
C LYS A 75 4.01 -6.73 20.66
N GLY A 76 4.93 -7.65 20.38
CA GLY A 76 5.03 -8.31 19.08
C GLY A 76 5.39 -7.31 17.99
N ASP A 77 4.60 -7.29 16.91
CA ASP A 77 4.85 -6.44 15.74
C ASP A 77 4.31 -5.00 15.90
N TRP A 78 3.76 -4.65 17.06
CA TRP A 78 3.04 -3.39 17.27
C TRP A 78 3.54 -2.62 18.50
N LEU A 79 3.51 -1.29 18.40
CA LEU A 79 3.68 -0.36 19.49
C LEU A 79 2.41 0.46 19.66
N GLU A 80 1.92 0.53 20.90
CA GLU A 80 0.78 1.36 21.29
C GLU A 80 1.26 2.49 22.20
N ILE A 81 0.85 3.71 21.87
CA ILE A 81 1.25 4.93 22.57
C ILE A 81 -0.02 5.64 22.99
N SER A 82 -0.21 5.76 24.30
CA SER A 82 -1.33 6.45 24.91
C SER A 82 -0.87 7.20 26.16
N TYR A 83 -1.59 8.27 26.48
CA TYR A 83 -1.32 9.12 27.64
C TYR A 83 -2.59 9.22 28.50
N PRO A 84 -2.89 8.19 29.31
CA PRO A 84 -4.13 8.14 30.09
C PRO A 84 -4.21 9.20 31.19
N ASP A 85 -3.06 9.73 31.63
CA ASP A 85 -2.99 10.75 32.70
C ASP A 85 -3.34 12.17 32.21
N ILE A 86 -3.49 12.36 30.90
CA ILE A 86 -3.97 13.62 30.31
C ILE A 86 -5.49 13.66 30.39
N ASN A 87 -6.03 14.80 30.81
CA ASN A 87 -7.48 15.02 30.88
C ASN A 87 -8.06 15.30 29.48
N TRP A 88 -8.13 14.26 28.65
CA TRP A 88 -8.67 14.34 27.28
C TRP A 88 -10.13 14.78 27.24
N ASP A 89 -10.93 14.42 28.25
CA ASP A 89 -12.33 14.82 28.33
C ASP A 89 -12.46 16.34 28.50
N GLN A 90 -11.61 16.95 29.34
CA GLN A 90 -11.55 18.40 29.48
C GLN A 90 -11.13 19.06 28.16
N LEU A 91 -10.01 18.63 27.57
CA LEU A 91 -9.49 19.15 26.29
C LEU A 91 -10.49 18.99 25.13
N ARG A 92 -11.31 17.95 25.18
CA ARG A 92 -12.38 17.74 24.22
C ARG A 92 -13.55 18.71 24.46
N SER A 93 -13.86 18.99 25.72
CA SER A 93 -15.00 19.83 26.10
C SER A 93 -14.83 21.30 25.66
N ASP A 94 -13.60 21.81 25.64
CA ASP A 94 -13.28 23.20 25.31
C ASP A 94 -12.85 23.39 23.84
N HIS A 95 -12.01 22.49 23.30
CA HIS A 95 -11.41 22.61 21.97
C HIS A 95 -11.99 21.61 20.94
N GLY A 96 -12.98 20.80 21.35
CA GLY A 96 -13.63 19.81 20.50
C GLY A 96 -12.67 18.68 20.09
N TRP A 97 -13.00 18.02 18.97
CA TRP A 97 -12.22 16.89 18.47
C TRP A 97 -10.79 17.26 18.05
N SER A 98 -10.53 18.53 17.75
CA SER A 98 -9.22 19.00 17.27
C SER A 98 -8.11 18.84 18.32
N ALA A 99 -8.44 18.95 19.62
CA ALA A 99 -7.48 18.76 20.70
C ALA A 99 -7.03 17.31 20.89
N LEU A 100 -7.69 16.34 20.24
CA LEU A 100 -7.29 14.94 20.30
C LEU A 100 -6.11 14.63 19.37
N GLN A 101 -5.75 15.57 18.48
CA GLN A 101 -4.66 15.39 17.52
C GLN A 101 -3.32 15.77 18.14
N TYR A 102 -2.38 14.83 18.15
CA TYR A 102 -1.08 15.04 18.76
C TYR A 102 0.05 14.31 18.03
N MET A 103 1.26 14.79 18.25
CA MET A 103 2.50 14.18 17.78
C MET A 103 3.38 13.77 18.96
N VAL A 104 4.10 12.66 18.79
CA VAL A 104 5.09 12.16 19.74
C VAL A 104 6.41 11.94 19.00
N LEU A 105 7.50 12.43 19.58
CA LEU A 105 8.84 12.08 19.13
C LEU A 105 9.32 10.86 19.88
N LEU A 106 9.77 9.87 19.13
CA LEU A 106 10.14 8.57 19.65
C LEU A 106 11.56 8.25 19.24
N ARG A 107 12.23 7.46 20.08
CA ARG A 107 13.52 6.87 19.74
C ARG A 107 13.64 5.45 20.24
N THR A 108 14.36 4.64 19.49
CA THR A 108 14.80 3.31 19.90
C THR A 108 16.19 3.01 19.35
N ARG A 109 16.86 1.98 19.90
CA ARG A 109 18.18 1.58 19.45
C ARG A 109 18.07 0.37 18.53
N LEU A 110 18.85 0.39 17.45
CA LEU A 110 19.00 -0.76 16.57
C LEU A 110 20.43 -0.93 16.08
N THR A 111 20.74 -2.15 15.65
CA THR A 111 22.04 -2.49 15.07
C THR A 111 21.89 -2.98 13.65
N ILE A 112 22.53 -2.28 12.72
CA ILE A 112 22.59 -2.69 11.31
C ILE A 112 23.74 -3.69 11.16
N PRO A 113 23.45 -4.95 10.75
CA PRO A 113 24.47 -5.96 10.60
C PRO A 113 25.39 -5.66 9.41
N LYS A 114 26.58 -6.24 9.41
CA LYS A 114 27.48 -6.20 8.25
C LYS A 114 26.99 -7.16 7.16
N SER A 115 26.80 -6.67 5.93
CA SER A 115 26.45 -7.50 4.77
C SER A 115 27.71 -8.00 4.05
N GLY A 116 28.20 -9.17 4.44
CA GLY A 116 29.39 -9.79 3.83
C GLY A 116 30.62 -8.86 3.89
N HIS A 117 31.28 -8.65 2.75
CA HIS A 117 32.42 -7.73 2.62
C HIS A 117 32.04 -6.32 2.17
N LYS A 118 30.75 -6.02 1.99
CA LYS A 118 30.31 -4.71 1.51
C LYS A 118 30.40 -3.65 2.60
N PRO A 119 30.72 -2.38 2.25
CA PRO A 119 30.79 -1.28 3.21
C PRO A 119 29.41 -0.79 3.66
N LEU A 120 28.36 -1.08 2.89
CA LEU A 120 26.97 -0.71 3.16
C LEU A 120 26.10 -1.97 3.19
N THR A 121 25.06 -1.92 4.00
CA THR A 121 24.06 -2.96 4.17
C THR A 121 22.73 -2.48 3.59
N PRO A 122 22.17 -3.18 2.59
CA PRO A 122 20.85 -2.88 2.08
C PRO A 122 19.78 -3.35 3.07
N ILE A 123 18.80 -2.50 3.30
CA ILE A 123 17.68 -2.75 4.20
C ILE A 123 16.38 -2.40 3.50
N LEU A 124 15.37 -3.22 3.73
CA LEU A 124 13.99 -2.86 3.49
C LEU A 124 13.37 -2.51 4.84
N ILE A 125 12.73 -1.36 4.93
CA ILE A 125 12.01 -0.92 6.12
C ILE A 125 10.57 -0.57 5.75
N ASN A 126 9.64 -1.04 6.57
CA ASN A 126 8.23 -0.71 6.48
C ASN A 126 7.71 -0.26 7.84
N MET A 127 7.25 0.97 7.96
CA MET A 127 6.69 1.49 9.20
C MET A 127 5.20 1.81 9.00
N LEU A 128 4.34 0.86 9.37
CA LEU A 128 2.89 1.02 9.25
C LEU A 128 2.38 1.97 10.33
N GLN A 129 1.49 2.88 9.94
CA GLN A 129 0.85 3.86 10.82
C GLN A 129 1.85 4.78 11.53
N LEU A 130 3.04 4.94 10.95
CA LEU A 130 4.04 5.94 11.34
C LEU A 130 4.09 7.05 10.29
N SER A 131 4.20 8.31 10.73
CA SER A 131 4.32 9.44 9.80
C SER A 131 5.72 9.52 9.22
N GLU A 132 6.74 9.59 10.07
CA GLU A 132 8.13 9.73 9.61
C GLU A 132 9.11 8.97 10.51
N PHE A 133 10.26 8.59 9.95
CA PHE A 133 11.37 8.00 10.69
C PHE A 133 12.73 8.49 10.17
N ALA A 134 13.75 8.39 11.01
CA ALA A 134 15.14 8.71 10.65
C ALA A 134 16.12 7.79 11.38
N PHE A 135 17.37 7.81 10.94
CA PHE A 135 18.46 7.08 11.58
C PHE A 135 19.60 8.04 11.91
N VAL A 136 20.02 8.04 13.18
CA VAL A 136 21.17 8.80 13.67
C VAL A 136 22.24 7.79 14.10
N GLN A 137 23.45 7.91 13.56
CA GLN A 137 24.56 7.04 13.97
C GLN A 137 24.90 7.31 15.44
N GLN A 138 25.31 6.29 16.18
CA GLN A 138 25.63 6.46 17.60
C GLN A 138 26.73 7.50 17.87
N ASP A 139 27.63 7.71 16.91
CA ASP A 139 28.76 8.65 16.94
C ASP A 139 28.47 9.98 16.23
N ALA A 140 27.21 10.27 15.86
CA ALA A 140 26.85 11.52 15.23
C ALA A 140 27.05 12.71 16.19
N ASP A 141 27.70 13.76 15.69
CA ASP A 141 27.88 15.02 16.41
C ASP A 141 26.77 16.00 16.00
N PRO A 142 25.98 16.54 16.93
CA PRO A 142 24.83 17.35 16.60
C PRO A 142 25.18 18.70 15.97
N HIS A 143 26.43 19.18 16.08
CA HIS A 143 26.87 20.43 15.46
C HIS A 143 27.44 20.24 14.05
N THR A 144 27.81 19.02 13.66
CA THR A 144 28.52 18.78 12.39
C THR A 144 27.92 17.68 11.52
N SER A 145 27.09 16.79 12.08
CA SER A 145 26.51 15.64 11.37
C SER A 145 25.11 15.89 10.81
N GLY A 146 24.47 17.02 11.16
CA GLY A 146 23.15 17.41 10.64
C GLY A 146 23.20 18.01 9.22
N PRO A 147 22.03 18.19 8.57
CA PRO A 147 20.70 17.89 9.09
C PRO A 147 20.34 16.39 9.03
N VAL A 148 19.53 15.92 9.98
CA VAL A 148 19.00 14.54 9.95
C VAL A 148 18.10 14.33 8.73
N LYS A 149 18.34 13.25 7.99
CA LYS A 149 17.50 12.84 6.86
C LYS A 149 16.30 12.02 7.34
N TRP A 150 15.11 12.61 7.21
CA TRP A 150 13.83 11.97 7.50
C TRP A 150 13.26 11.25 6.28
N TYR A 151 12.56 10.15 6.53
CA TYR A 151 11.88 9.33 5.56
C TYR A 151 10.40 9.24 5.94
N GLN A 152 9.52 9.32 4.94
CA GLN A 152 8.09 9.10 5.13
C GLN A 152 7.81 7.63 5.45
N GLY A 153 7.08 7.40 6.53
CA GLY A 153 6.47 6.12 6.86
C GLY A 153 5.19 5.86 6.06
N ASN A 154 4.49 4.78 6.39
CA ASN A 154 3.22 4.41 5.80
C ASN A 154 2.08 4.76 6.75
N SER A 155 1.85 6.06 6.98
CA SER A 155 0.83 6.55 7.93
C SER A 155 -0.53 5.93 7.64
N TYR A 156 -0.99 5.96 6.40
CA TYR A 156 -2.28 5.40 5.97
C TYR A 156 -2.32 3.87 5.86
N GLY A 157 -1.22 3.16 6.14
CA GLY A 157 -1.19 1.70 6.12
C GLY A 157 -1.51 1.08 4.74
N PHE A 158 -1.15 1.75 3.64
CA PHE A 158 -1.37 1.25 2.28
C PHE A 158 -0.78 -0.15 2.08
N GLY A 159 -1.58 -1.07 1.52
CA GLY A 159 -1.21 -2.49 1.36
C GLY A 159 -1.06 -3.27 2.68
N GLY A 160 -1.38 -2.68 3.83
CA GLY A 160 -1.38 -3.30 5.16
C GLY A 160 -2.78 -3.41 5.75
N PRO A 161 -2.91 -3.84 7.02
CA PRO A 161 -4.18 -3.85 7.73
C PRO A 161 -4.75 -2.43 7.87
N THR A 162 -6.08 -2.30 7.77
CA THR A 162 -6.81 -1.04 7.95
C THR A 162 -6.44 -0.37 9.30
N PRO A 163 -6.09 0.92 9.32
CA PRO A 163 -5.85 1.66 10.57
C PRO A 163 -7.03 1.61 11.55
N GLY A 164 -6.72 1.49 12.84
CA GLY A 164 -7.72 1.49 13.91
C GLY A 164 -8.53 0.19 14.08
N LEU A 165 -8.41 -0.79 13.19
CA LEU A 165 -9.02 -2.11 13.39
C LEU A 165 -8.05 -3.06 14.09
N ASN A 166 -8.55 -3.80 15.08
CA ASN A 166 -7.84 -4.85 15.81
C ASN A 166 -7.48 -6.03 14.90
N SER A 167 -6.55 -5.81 13.97
CA SER A 167 -5.81 -6.88 13.31
C SER A 167 -4.85 -7.47 14.35
N THR A 168 -5.25 -8.59 14.95
CA THR A 168 -4.38 -9.47 15.74
C THR A 168 -3.42 -10.28 14.86
N ASN A 169 -3.50 -10.12 13.54
CA ASN A 169 -2.61 -10.82 12.60
C ASN A 169 -1.24 -10.14 12.56
N SER A 170 -0.20 -10.98 12.50
CA SER A 170 1.19 -10.55 12.28
C SER A 170 1.30 -9.68 11.04
N ILE A 171 2.20 -8.70 11.06
CA ILE A 171 2.41 -7.83 9.90
C ILE A 171 3.00 -8.67 8.78
N ASN A 172 2.21 -8.95 7.74
CA ASN A 172 2.75 -9.55 6.53
C ASN A 172 3.52 -8.46 5.76
N LEU A 173 4.84 -8.37 5.97
CA LEU A 173 5.70 -7.42 5.27
C LEU A 173 5.58 -7.54 3.74
N ALA A 174 5.35 -8.75 3.22
CA ALA A 174 5.36 -9.00 1.77
C ALA A 174 4.27 -8.23 1.00
N ALA A 175 3.18 -7.83 1.68
CA ALA A 175 2.03 -7.16 1.08
C ALA A 175 2.14 -5.62 1.07
N ALA A 176 3.11 -5.04 1.78
CA ALA A 176 3.17 -3.59 1.97
C ALA A 176 3.72 -2.88 0.73
N LYS A 177 2.91 -2.00 0.14
CA LYS A 177 3.25 -1.29 -1.11
C LYS A 177 4.22 -0.10 -0.91
N PHE A 178 4.57 0.22 0.34
CA PHE A 178 5.29 1.45 0.73
C PHE A 178 6.64 1.19 1.43
N GLU A 179 7.22 -0.01 1.26
CA GLU A 179 8.55 -0.28 1.79
C GLU A 179 9.60 0.69 1.23
N ARG A 180 10.53 1.10 2.08
CA ARG A 180 11.69 1.90 1.68
C ARG A 180 12.91 1.01 1.56
N SER A 181 13.59 1.09 0.42
CA SER A 181 14.91 0.49 0.24
C SER A 181 15.98 1.52 0.60
N LEU A 182 16.85 1.20 1.55
CA LEU A 182 17.93 2.07 2.01
C LEU A 182 19.26 1.33 2.02
N LEU A 183 20.36 2.09 1.94
CA LEU A 183 21.71 1.61 2.19
C LEU A 183 22.29 2.31 3.42
N LEU A 184 22.58 1.55 4.48
CA LEU A 184 23.17 2.08 5.70
C LEU A 184 24.54 1.45 5.97
N LYS A 185 25.44 2.21 6.60
CA LYS A 185 26.70 1.64 7.11
C LYS A 185 26.38 0.64 8.24
N PRO A 186 27.06 -0.50 8.34
CA PRO A 186 26.96 -1.37 9.51
C PRO A 186 27.33 -0.61 10.78
N GLY A 187 26.60 -0.85 11.88
CA GLY A 187 26.84 -0.18 13.15
C GLY A 187 25.58 0.04 13.97
N THR A 188 25.74 0.75 15.08
CA THR A 188 24.65 1.08 16.01
C THR A 188 24.02 2.41 15.63
N TYR A 189 22.69 2.45 15.62
CA TYR A 189 21.90 3.63 15.33
C TYR A 189 20.87 3.87 16.43
N ILE A 190 20.52 5.14 16.60
CA ILE A 190 19.27 5.55 17.20
C ILE A 190 18.29 5.79 16.05
N MET A 191 17.21 5.01 16.02
CA MET A 191 16.10 5.28 15.13
C MET A 191 15.18 6.28 15.78
N LEU A 192 14.91 7.37 15.07
CA LEU A 192 13.91 8.36 15.45
C LEU A 192 12.61 8.08 14.72
N ALA A 193 11.48 8.38 15.36
CA ALA A 193 10.16 8.25 14.76
C ALA A 193 9.26 9.43 15.18
N ARG A 194 8.51 9.99 14.23
CA ARG A 194 7.42 10.94 14.49
C ARG A 194 6.10 10.20 14.34
N ALA A 195 5.50 9.87 15.48
CA ALA A 195 4.20 9.25 15.54
C ALA A 195 3.14 10.33 15.70
N VAL A 196 2.05 10.24 14.94
CA VAL A 196 0.97 11.22 14.94
C VAL A 196 -0.35 10.50 15.15
N TYR A 197 -1.16 11.02 16.06
CA TYR A 197 -2.57 10.69 16.14
C TYR A 197 -3.37 11.73 15.34
N ASP A 198 -3.96 11.30 14.23
CA ASP A 198 -4.98 12.07 13.51
C ASP A 198 -6.33 11.39 13.66
N ILE A 199 -7.27 12.04 14.34
CA ILE A 199 -8.63 11.53 14.54
C ILE A 199 -9.35 11.20 13.22
N ARG A 200 -9.02 11.88 12.12
CA ARG A 200 -9.62 11.60 10.80
C ARG A 200 -9.11 10.28 10.22
N GLN A 201 -7.91 9.87 10.64
CA GLN A 201 -7.27 8.64 10.20
C GLN A 201 -7.59 7.46 11.12
N PHE A 202 -7.59 7.69 12.44
CA PHE A 202 -7.74 6.64 13.45
C PHE A 202 -9.14 6.57 14.07
N GLY A 203 -10.03 7.48 13.68
CA GLY A 203 -11.36 7.60 14.24
C GLY A 203 -11.38 8.33 15.59
N ASP A 204 -12.57 8.66 16.03
CA ASP A 204 -12.81 9.28 17.32
C ASP A 204 -12.80 8.20 18.44
N PRO A 205 -11.95 8.33 19.48
CA PRO A 205 -11.91 7.34 20.56
C PRO A 205 -13.16 7.38 21.44
N GLY A 206 -13.97 8.44 21.36
CA GLY A 206 -15.14 8.67 22.19
C GLY A 206 -14.79 9.26 23.57
N PRO A 207 -15.82 9.61 24.37
CA PRO A 207 -15.63 10.13 25.72
C PRO A 207 -14.90 9.14 26.62
N SER A 208 -14.05 9.65 27.51
CA SER A 208 -13.30 8.92 28.53
C SER A 208 -12.30 7.88 28.00
N ASN A 209 -12.03 7.88 26.70
CA ASN A 209 -11.00 7.06 26.06
C ASN A 209 -9.85 7.94 25.59
N SER A 210 -8.61 7.49 25.82
CA SER A 210 -7.43 8.22 25.35
C SER A 210 -7.20 7.97 23.85
N PRO A 211 -6.94 9.03 23.06
CA PRO A 211 -6.47 8.86 21.68
C PRO A 211 -5.15 8.09 21.70
N THR A 212 -5.14 6.92 21.05
CA THR A 212 -4.03 5.96 21.10
C THR A 212 -3.43 5.82 19.72
N ILE A 213 -2.13 6.10 19.57
CA ILE A 213 -1.39 5.80 18.35
C ILE A 213 -1.04 4.32 18.38
N ARG A 214 -1.37 3.61 17.32
CA ARG A 214 -0.90 2.25 17.07
C ARG A 214 -0.04 2.27 15.82
N MET A 215 1.21 1.86 15.94
CA MET A 215 2.11 1.76 14.79
C MET A 215 2.85 0.43 14.82
N SER A 216 3.37 0.01 13.67
CA SER A 216 4.23 -1.16 13.67
C SER A 216 5.49 -0.90 14.48
N SER A 217 6.01 -1.95 15.12
CA SER A 217 7.38 -1.95 15.59
C SER A 217 8.36 -1.87 14.40
N VAL A 218 9.66 -1.93 14.68
CA VAL A 218 10.69 -1.81 13.65
C VAL A 218 10.69 -3.06 12.77
N ASN A 219 9.97 -3.00 11.64
CA ASN A 219 9.92 -4.04 10.64
C ASN A 219 10.99 -3.79 9.60
N MET A 220 12.15 -4.43 9.78
CA MET A 220 13.28 -4.30 8.88
C MET A 220 13.81 -5.65 8.47
N VAL A 221 14.07 -5.81 7.18
CA VAL A 221 14.69 -7.03 6.64
C VAL A 221 16.02 -6.67 6.00
N HIS A 222 17.04 -7.46 6.32
CA HIS A 222 18.30 -7.43 5.59
C HIS A 222 18.02 -7.96 4.17
N ASP A 223 18.17 -7.10 3.17
CA ASP A 223 18.04 -7.48 1.75
C ASP A 223 19.27 -8.29 1.33
N THR A 224 19.30 -9.55 1.78
CA THR A 224 20.44 -10.47 1.66
C THR A 224 20.68 -10.94 0.23
N GLU A 225 19.74 -10.71 -0.69
CA GLU A 225 19.75 -11.26 -2.03
C GLU A 225 19.79 -10.18 -3.11
N LYS A 226 21.03 -9.81 -3.47
CA LYS A 226 21.47 -9.22 -4.75
C LYS A 226 20.90 -7.82 -5.01
N HIS A 227 21.80 -6.83 -5.11
CA HIS A 227 21.51 -5.44 -5.50
C HIS A 227 21.07 -5.39 -6.98
N VAL A 228 19.92 -5.95 -7.26
CA VAL A 228 19.45 -6.26 -8.60
C VAL A 228 17.94 -6.13 -8.63
N THR A 229 17.41 -5.89 -9.82
CA THR A 229 15.98 -5.78 -10.09
C THR A 229 15.22 -7.00 -9.62
N GLN A 230 14.07 -6.78 -8.98
CA GLN A 230 13.19 -7.81 -8.46
C GLN A 230 11.76 -7.56 -8.92
N LEU A 231 11.04 -8.66 -9.18
CA LEU A 231 9.59 -8.65 -9.36
C LEU A 231 8.92 -8.91 -8.02
N SER A 232 7.94 -8.09 -7.66
CA SER A 232 7.04 -8.39 -6.56
C SER A 232 5.85 -9.16 -7.12
N GLN A 233 5.70 -10.41 -6.69
CA GLN A 233 4.58 -11.25 -7.07
C GLN A 233 3.26 -10.77 -6.45
N GLU A 234 3.33 -10.02 -5.35
CA GLU A 234 2.16 -9.54 -4.59
C GLU A 234 1.72 -8.13 -5.03
N MET A 235 2.64 -7.32 -5.55
CA MET A 235 2.31 -6.02 -6.12
C MET A 235 1.92 -6.16 -7.59
N GLY A 236 0.68 -5.82 -7.90
CA GLY A 236 0.17 -5.88 -9.26
C GLY A 236 -1.33 -6.06 -9.31
N ALA A 237 -1.83 -6.13 -10.54
CA ALA A 237 -3.21 -6.42 -10.85
C ALA A 237 -3.28 -7.31 -12.08
N PHE A 238 -4.11 -8.35 -12.00
CA PHE A 238 -4.40 -9.23 -13.13
C PHE A 238 -5.89 -9.59 -13.13
N PRO A 239 -6.57 -9.59 -14.30
CA PRO A 239 -8.01 -9.82 -14.36
C PRO A 239 -8.38 -11.29 -14.12
N SER A 240 -9.63 -11.52 -13.68
CA SER A 240 -10.22 -12.87 -13.65
C SER A 240 -10.51 -13.37 -15.06
N VAL A 241 -10.67 -14.70 -15.20
CA VAL A 241 -11.15 -15.33 -16.44
C VAL A 241 -12.63 -15.64 -16.27
N PHE A 242 -13.49 -15.07 -17.11
CA PHE A 242 -14.93 -15.30 -17.09
C PHE A 242 -15.37 -15.86 -18.45
N SER A 243 -15.98 -17.06 -18.44
CA SER A 243 -16.39 -17.77 -19.66
C SER A 243 -15.25 -17.91 -20.70
N GLY A 244 -14.03 -18.15 -20.21
CA GLY A 244 -12.82 -18.27 -21.05
C GLY A 244 -12.19 -16.94 -21.45
N TRP A 245 -12.78 -15.79 -21.15
CA TRP A 245 -12.22 -14.48 -21.48
C TRP A 245 -11.65 -13.77 -20.26
N LEU A 246 -10.47 -13.17 -20.40
CA LEU A 246 -9.92 -12.26 -19.42
C LEU A 246 -10.83 -11.04 -19.32
N MET A 247 -11.24 -10.73 -18.10
CA MET A 247 -12.07 -9.59 -17.78
C MET A 247 -11.22 -8.33 -17.64
N GLY A 248 -10.36 -8.06 -18.62
CA GLY A 248 -9.48 -6.90 -18.63
C GLY A 248 -8.44 -6.97 -19.74
N GLU A 249 -8.09 -5.82 -20.28
CA GLU A 249 -7.08 -5.67 -21.34
C GLU A 249 -5.75 -5.14 -20.81
N TRP A 250 -5.64 -5.01 -19.48
CA TRP A 250 -4.49 -4.42 -18.82
C TRP A 250 -4.09 -5.27 -17.62
N ALA A 251 -2.79 -5.39 -17.37
CA ALA A 251 -2.26 -5.94 -16.13
C ALA A 251 -1.11 -5.08 -15.64
N SER A 252 -0.77 -5.21 -14.37
CA SER A 252 0.42 -4.60 -13.82
C SER A 252 1.17 -5.53 -12.88
N VAL A 253 2.50 -5.32 -12.84
CA VAL A 253 3.41 -6.01 -11.92
C VAL A 253 4.32 -4.99 -11.26
N GLY A 254 4.59 -5.18 -9.96
CA GLY A 254 5.53 -4.37 -9.21
C GLY A 254 6.97 -4.75 -9.52
N VAL A 255 7.78 -3.77 -9.91
CA VAL A 255 9.21 -3.92 -10.12
C VAL A 255 9.94 -3.05 -9.12
N ARG A 256 10.80 -3.68 -8.31
CA ARG A 256 11.68 -3.00 -7.35
C ARG A 256 13.10 -2.98 -7.88
N VAL A 257 13.74 -1.81 -7.86
CA VAL A 257 15.18 -1.66 -8.04
C VAL A 257 15.75 -1.23 -6.68
N PRO A 258 16.38 -2.16 -5.92
CA PRO A 258 16.92 -1.86 -4.60
C PRO A 258 17.94 -0.71 -4.62
N GLU A 259 18.05 0.02 -3.51
CA GLU A 259 19.10 1.02 -3.35
C GLU A 259 20.49 0.37 -3.49
N GLY A 260 21.36 0.97 -4.30
CA GLY A 260 22.66 0.39 -4.67
C GLY A 260 22.66 -0.61 -5.82
N ALA A 261 21.50 -0.94 -6.41
CA ALA A 261 21.46 -1.64 -7.68
C ALA A 261 21.86 -0.71 -8.83
N LEU A 262 22.07 -1.29 -10.02
CA LEU A 262 22.14 -0.49 -11.23
C LEU A 262 20.74 -0.07 -11.64
N GLU A 263 20.65 1.14 -12.18
CA GLU A 263 19.46 1.58 -12.88
C GLU A 263 19.05 0.56 -13.93
N THR A 264 17.74 0.36 -14.04
CA THR A 264 17.16 -0.67 -14.89
C THR A 264 16.15 -0.07 -15.84
N THR A 265 16.27 -0.45 -17.10
CA THR A 265 15.27 -0.19 -18.13
C THR A 265 14.54 -1.48 -18.46
N ILE A 266 13.24 -1.41 -18.60
CA ILE A 266 12.44 -2.54 -19.09
C ILE A 266 12.41 -2.46 -20.60
N ILE A 267 12.86 -3.52 -21.26
CA ILE A 267 13.08 -3.53 -22.71
C ILE A 267 12.04 -4.35 -23.47
N GLY A 268 11.21 -5.13 -22.78
CA GLY A 268 10.08 -5.82 -23.40
C GLY A 268 9.57 -7.04 -22.64
N VAL A 269 8.67 -7.76 -23.30
CA VAL A 269 8.14 -9.06 -22.86
C VAL A 269 8.80 -10.13 -23.74
N GLY A 270 9.57 -11.03 -23.11
CA GLY A 270 10.26 -12.12 -23.82
C GLY A 270 9.30 -13.23 -24.24
N SER A 271 8.43 -13.68 -23.33
CA SER A 271 7.41 -14.72 -23.59
C SER A 271 6.21 -14.61 -22.64
N ALA A 272 5.11 -15.23 -23.06
CA ALA A 272 3.93 -15.49 -22.23
C ALA A 272 3.52 -16.96 -22.43
N GLU A 273 3.41 -17.70 -21.33
CA GLU A 273 3.23 -19.14 -21.31
C GLU A 273 2.15 -19.54 -20.31
N VAL A 274 1.41 -20.61 -20.59
CA VAL A 274 0.42 -21.12 -19.63
C VAL A 274 0.66 -22.54 -19.21
N THR A 275 0.25 -22.82 -17.98
CA THR A 275 0.28 -24.14 -17.39
C THR A 275 -1.15 -24.66 -17.19
N CYS A 276 -1.43 -25.84 -17.74
CA CYS A 276 -2.72 -26.53 -17.66
C CYS A 276 -2.68 -27.72 -16.68
N LYS A 277 -3.79 -27.93 -15.95
CA LYS A 277 -3.91 -28.94 -14.89
C LYS A 277 -3.77 -30.39 -15.39
N SER A 278 -4.24 -30.69 -16.61
CA SER A 278 -4.34 -32.04 -17.15
C SER A 278 -3.02 -32.61 -17.69
N LYS A 279 -2.02 -31.75 -17.95
CA LYS A 279 -0.81 -32.17 -18.67
C LYS A 279 0.51 -31.79 -18.00
N ASN A 280 0.57 -30.84 -17.06
CA ASN A 280 1.84 -30.19 -16.67
C ASN A 280 2.69 -29.78 -17.89
N VAL A 281 2.04 -29.59 -19.05
CA VAL A 281 2.68 -29.17 -20.30
C VAL A 281 2.53 -27.66 -20.36
N VAL A 282 3.67 -27.01 -20.52
CA VAL A 282 3.77 -25.57 -20.80
C VAL A 282 3.52 -25.40 -22.30
N GLU A 283 2.43 -24.74 -22.66
CA GLU A 283 2.12 -24.45 -24.06
C GLU A 283 2.42 -22.97 -24.38
N PRO A 284 3.17 -22.67 -25.46
CA PRO A 284 3.42 -21.29 -25.87
C PRO A 284 2.11 -20.56 -26.14
N PHE A 285 1.85 -19.48 -25.40
CA PHE A 285 0.52 -18.87 -25.34
C PHE A 285 0.23 -17.84 -26.44
N LYS A 286 1.06 -17.80 -27.50
CA LYS A 286 1.03 -16.78 -28.56
C LYS A 286 -0.21 -16.83 -29.47
N SER A 287 -0.91 -17.97 -29.51
CA SER A 287 -2.13 -18.12 -30.33
C SER A 287 -3.37 -17.49 -29.68
N ALA A 288 -3.46 -17.53 -28.35
CA ALA A 288 -4.61 -17.06 -27.60
C ALA A 288 -4.42 -15.66 -26.98
N LEU A 289 -3.18 -15.28 -26.66
CA LEU A 289 -2.87 -14.03 -25.97
C LEU A 289 -1.63 -13.35 -26.57
N ALA A 290 -1.64 -12.03 -26.61
CA ALA A 290 -0.46 -11.20 -26.77
C ALA A 290 -0.34 -10.25 -25.58
N VAL A 291 0.87 -10.08 -25.06
CA VAL A 291 1.18 -9.15 -23.97
C VAL A 291 2.29 -8.23 -24.45
N GLU A 292 2.10 -6.93 -24.25
CA GLU A 292 3.10 -5.91 -24.61
C GLU A 292 3.28 -4.90 -23.48
N ILE A 293 4.51 -4.41 -23.34
CA ILE A 293 4.81 -3.25 -22.50
C ILE A 293 4.69 -2.02 -23.40
N VAL A 294 3.82 -1.10 -23.01
CA VAL A 294 3.37 0.00 -23.88
C VAL A 294 4.28 1.23 -23.84
N SER A 295 5.32 1.23 -23.01
CA SER A 295 6.23 2.37 -22.86
C SER A 295 7.59 1.93 -22.31
N ASP A 296 8.65 2.63 -22.71
CA ASP A 296 9.98 2.46 -22.10
C ASP A 296 9.96 2.96 -20.66
N ILE A 297 10.24 2.06 -19.71
CA ILE A 297 10.20 2.41 -18.29
C ILE A 297 11.60 2.26 -17.70
N ARG A 298 12.11 3.38 -17.20
CA ARG A 298 13.36 3.49 -16.46
C ARG A 298 13.06 3.57 -14.97
N ILE A 299 13.67 2.68 -14.20
CA ILE A 299 13.55 2.61 -12.74
C ILE A 299 14.93 2.80 -12.13
N VAL A 300 15.07 3.86 -11.35
CA VAL A 300 16.32 4.19 -10.66
C VAL A 300 16.42 3.45 -9.32
N PRO A 301 17.63 3.30 -8.77
CA PRO A 301 17.83 2.68 -7.46
C PRO A 301 16.95 3.31 -6.36
N GLY A 302 16.48 2.46 -5.46
CA GLY A 302 15.58 2.84 -4.36
C GLY A 302 14.10 2.94 -4.75
N GLN A 303 13.75 2.80 -6.03
CA GLN A 303 12.36 2.88 -6.50
C GLN A 303 11.69 1.52 -6.64
N THR A 304 10.38 1.53 -6.36
CA THR A 304 9.43 0.50 -6.74
C THR A 304 8.40 1.15 -7.66
N ARG A 305 8.10 0.51 -8.80
CA ARG A 305 7.08 0.99 -9.75
C ARG A 305 6.18 -0.15 -10.21
N LEU A 306 4.90 0.15 -10.40
CA LEU A 306 3.98 -0.74 -11.12
C LEU A 306 4.17 -0.53 -12.62
N ILE A 307 4.33 -1.63 -13.33
CA ILE A 307 4.58 -1.65 -14.78
C ILE A 307 3.32 -2.11 -15.48
N ALA A 308 2.74 -1.24 -16.29
CA ALA A 308 1.55 -1.55 -17.06
C ALA A 308 1.90 -2.40 -18.29
N MET A 309 1.12 -3.45 -18.51
CA MET A 309 1.18 -4.32 -19.68
C MET A 309 -0.20 -4.35 -20.32
N GLN A 310 -0.25 -4.18 -21.63
CA GLN A 310 -1.47 -4.38 -22.39
C GLN A 310 -1.61 -5.85 -22.76
N ILE A 311 -2.81 -6.37 -22.62
CA ILE A 311 -3.19 -7.75 -22.89
C ILE A 311 -4.20 -7.76 -24.03
N ARG A 312 -3.90 -8.53 -25.08
CA ARG A 312 -4.81 -8.77 -26.20
C ARG A 312 -5.13 -10.25 -26.29
N GLN A 313 -6.36 -10.61 -25.93
CA GLN A 313 -6.85 -11.98 -26.07
C GLN A 313 -7.55 -12.17 -27.42
N LYS A 314 -7.15 -13.20 -28.15
CA LYS A 314 -7.68 -13.56 -29.48
C LYS A 314 -8.66 -14.74 -29.45
N ALA A 315 -8.53 -15.62 -28.45
CA ALA A 315 -9.34 -16.82 -28.33
C ALA A 315 -9.63 -17.14 -26.85
N PRO A 316 -10.76 -17.80 -26.54
CA PRO A 316 -11.09 -18.23 -25.17
C PRO A 316 -10.02 -19.15 -24.58
N LEU A 317 -9.73 -18.97 -23.29
CA LEU A 317 -8.85 -19.83 -22.52
C LEU A 317 -9.55 -21.13 -22.17
N SER A 318 -8.78 -22.22 -22.13
CA SER A 318 -9.27 -23.51 -21.65
C SER A 318 -9.67 -23.41 -20.17
N PRO A 319 -10.78 -24.04 -19.75
CA PRO A 319 -11.12 -24.19 -18.33
C PRO A 319 -10.08 -24.96 -17.50
N GLU A 320 -9.07 -25.57 -18.13
CA GLU A 320 -7.98 -26.29 -17.49
C GLU A 320 -6.73 -25.43 -17.23
N THR A 321 -6.65 -24.23 -17.80
CA THR A 321 -5.55 -23.29 -17.60
C THR A 321 -5.55 -22.80 -16.16
N ARG A 322 -4.40 -22.77 -15.49
CA ARG A 322 -4.32 -22.41 -14.06
C ARG A 322 -3.32 -21.33 -13.74
N ILE A 323 -2.22 -21.27 -14.47
CA ILE A 323 -1.16 -20.29 -14.24
C ILE A 323 -0.82 -19.69 -15.60
N LEU A 324 -0.63 -18.37 -15.61
CA LEU A 324 0.01 -17.66 -16.72
C LEU A 324 1.33 -17.09 -16.19
N SER A 325 2.39 -17.39 -16.92
CA SER A 325 3.75 -16.94 -16.70
C SER A 325 4.13 -15.94 -17.79
N ILE A 326 4.68 -14.80 -17.40
CA ILE A 326 5.15 -13.75 -18.30
C ILE A 326 6.63 -13.51 -18.00
N SER A 327 7.48 -13.72 -18.99
CA SER A 327 8.90 -13.38 -18.90
C SER A 327 9.11 -11.94 -19.35
N ILE A 328 9.71 -11.13 -18.47
CA ILE A 328 9.96 -9.71 -18.68
C ILE A 328 11.47 -9.50 -18.79
N ASP A 329 11.87 -8.75 -19.82
CA ASP A 329 13.26 -8.47 -20.13
C ASP A 329 13.69 -7.11 -19.55
N PHE A 330 14.78 -7.13 -18.81
CA PHE A 330 15.37 -5.98 -18.12
C PHE A 330 16.79 -5.74 -18.61
N GLN A 331 17.17 -4.48 -18.77
CA GLN A 331 18.54 -4.07 -19.09
C GLN A 331 19.11 -3.22 -17.95
N SER A 332 20.26 -3.63 -17.41
CA SER A 332 20.99 -2.88 -16.37
C SER A 332 22.49 -2.98 -16.65
N GLY A 333 23.18 -1.84 -16.77
CA GLY A 333 24.63 -1.80 -17.01
C GLY A 333 25.12 -2.60 -18.22
N GLY A 334 24.35 -2.61 -19.31
CA GLY A 334 24.67 -3.37 -20.52
C GLY A 334 24.41 -4.88 -20.44
N THR A 335 23.93 -5.39 -19.30
CA THR A 335 23.52 -6.79 -19.13
C THR A 335 22.00 -6.92 -19.23
N THR A 336 21.54 -7.90 -20.00
CA THR A 336 20.12 -8.26 -20.07
C THR A 336 19.80 -9.35 -19.05
N ARG A 337 18.66 -9.22 -18.37
CA ARG A 337 18.14 -10.19 -17.42
C ARG A 337 16.67 -10.44 -17.69
N VAL A 338 16.27 -11.70 -17.60
CA VAL A 338 14.88 -12.11 -17.75
C VAL A 338 14.37 -12.50 -16.37
N LEU A 339 13.25 -11.93 -15.95
CA LEU A 339 12.55 -12.34 -14.73
C LEU A 339 11.16 -12.83 -15.10
N GLU A 340 10.70 -13.87 -14.40
CA GLU A 340 9.40 -14.49 -14.64
C GLU A 340 8.38 -14.00 -13.60
N TRP A 341 7.23 -13.53 -14.09
CA TRP A 341 6.06 -13.23 -13.29
C TRP A 341 5.00 -14.29 -13.53
N SER A 342 4.63 -15.04 -12.49
CA SER A 342 3.64 -16.12 -12.60
C SER A 342 2.47 -15.83 -11.69
N PHE A 343 1.26 -15.94 -12.23
CA PHE A 343 0.05 -15.65 -11.47
C PHE A 343 -1.04 -16.70 -11.69
N PRO A 344 -1.77 -17.06 -10.63
CA PRO A 344 -2.88 -17.99 -10.73
C PRO A 344 -4.07 -17.33 -11.44
N LEU A 345 -4.65 -18.04 -12.40
CA LEU A 345 -5.86 -17.63 -13.10
C LEU A 345 -7.10 -18.07 -12.29
N HIS A 346 -7.92 -17.10 -11.92
CA HIS A 346 -9.21 -17.33 -11.28
C HIS A 346 -10.31 -17.45 -12.34
N HIS A 347 -10.75 -18.68 -12.60
CA HIS A 347 -11.84 -18.97 -13.54
C HIS A 347 -13.20 -18.84 -12.85
N VAL A 348 -14.09 -18.04 -13.45
CA VAL A 348 -15.44 -17.78 -12.95
C VAL A 348 -16.45 -18.28 -13.97
N THR A 349 -17.41 -19.05 -13.46
CA THR A 349 -18.57 -19.55 -14.19
C THR A 349 -19.78 -18.68 -13.91
N TYR A 350 -20.59 -18.45 -14.93
CA TYR A 350 -21.83 -17.69 -14.81
C TYR A 350 -23.02 -18.54 -15.24
N GLU A 351 -23.97 -18.70 -14.33
CA GLU A 351 -25.21 -19.44 -14.59
C GLU A 351 -26.32 -18.44 -14.89
N ASN A 352 -26.74 -18.40 -16.16
CA ASN A 352 -27.83 -17.54 -16.64
C ASN A 352 -29.22 -18.22 -16.53
N HIS A 353 -29.26 -19.50 -16.11
CA HIS A 353 -30.51 -20.26 -16.11
C HIS A 353 -31.35 -20.01 -14.84
N SER A 354 -32.67 -20.06 -15.06
CA SER A 354 -33.81 -19.69 -14.19
C SER A 354 -33.94 -20.42 -12.84
N SER A 355 -32.84 -20.80 -12.20
CA SER A 355 -32.89 -21.23 -10.79
C SER A 355 -33.10 -19.98 -9.92
N LEU A 356 -33.97 -20.09 -8.91
CA LEU A 356 -34.20 -18.98 -7.96
C LEU A 356 -32.93 -18.59 -7.15
N ALA A 357 -31.82 -19.32 -7.31
CA ALA A 357 -30.57 -19.11 -6.59
C ALA A 357 -29.35 -19.45 -7.47
N ALA A 358 -29.00 -18.56 -8.40
CA ALA A 358 -27.74 -18.67 -9.14
C ALA A 358 -26.56 -18.42 -8.18
N LYS A 359 -25.59 -19.34 -8.13
CA LYS A 359 -24.36 -19.20 -7.33
C LYS A 359 -23.27 -18.48 -8.12
N ASN A 360 -23.56 -17.26 -8.56
CA ASN A 360 -22.60 -16.45 -9.28
C ASN A 360 -21.64 -15.77 -8.29
N SER A 361 -20.36 -16.09 -8.40
CA SER A 361 -19.32 -15.49 -7.56
C SER A 361 -18.89 -14.14 -8.12
N PRO A 362 -18.53 -13.16 -7.25
CA PRO A 362 -17.84 -11.96 -7.68
C PRO A 362 -16.53 -12.29 -8.42
N PHE A 363 -16.13 -11.40 -9.32
CA PHE A 363 -14.88 -11.55 -10.08
C PHE A 363 -14.20 -10.21 -10.32
N TRP A 364 -12.92 -10.26 -10.70
CA TRP A 364 -12.10 -9.06 -10.86
C TRP A 364 -11.98 -8.66 -12.31
N ILE A 365 -12.17 -7.36 -12.54
CA ILE A 365 -11.75 -6.71 -13.78
C ILE A 365 -10.50 -5.85 -13.56
N THR A 366 -9.73 -5.66 -14.62
CA THR A 366 -8.64 -4.69 -14.67
C THR A 366 -8.82 -3.78 -15.89
N PHE A 367 -8.41 -2.53 -15.75
CA PHE A 367 -8.62 -1.52 -16.78
C PHE A 367 -7.56 -0.42 -16.73
N ALA A 368 -7.45 0.32 -17.83
CA ALA A 368 -6.62 1.52 -17.90
C ALA A 368 -7.30 2.66 -17.16
N SER A 369 -6.70 3.12 -16.07
CA SER A 369 -7.18 4.32 -15.40
C SER A 369 -6.85 5.55 -16.27
N PRO A 370 -7.82 6.46 -16.49
CA PRO A 370 -7.61 7.64 -17.32
C PRO A 370 -6.44 8.51 -16.83
N SER A 371 -5.64 9.01 -17.77
CA SER A 371 -4.66 10.04 -17.48
C SER A 371 -5.30 11.42 -17.54
N LEU A 372 -5.08 12.24 -16.52
CA LEU A 372 -5.46 13.66 -16.54
C LEU A 372 -4.50 14.50 -17.41
N ILE A 373 -3.43 13.89 -17.92
CA ILE A 373 -2.48 14.54 -18.83
C ILE A 373 -3.11 14.58 -20.22
N THR A 374 -3.43 15.79 -20.68
CA THR A 374 -4.05 16.07 -21.99
C THR A 374 -3.04 16.13 -23.14
N ASP A 375 -1.79 15.74 -22.91
CA ASP A 375 -0.79 15.66 -23.96
C ASP A 375 -1.14 14.52 -24.92
N ASN A 376 -1.39 14.86 -26.18
CA ASN A 376 -1.75 13.94 -27.25
C ASN A 376 -0.70 12.83 -27.46
N HIS A 377 0.55 13.04 -27.03
CA HIS A 377 1.60 12.02 -27.12
C HIS A 377 1.51 10.93 -26.05
N PHE A 378 0.80 11.16 -24.94
CA PHE A 378 0.70 10.20 -23.82
C PHE A 378 -0.75 9.77 -23.51
N SER A 379 -1.73 10.28 -24.26
CA SER A 379 -3.17 10.03 -24.07
C SER A 379 -3.58 8.55 -24.17
N HIS A 380 -2.73 7.70 -24.76
CA HIS A 380 -2.95 6.27 -24.91
C HIS A 380 -2.35 5.42 -23.77
N LEU A 381 -1.54 6.02 -22.88
CA LEU A 381 -0.96 5.33 -21.74
C LEU A 381 -1.86 5.50 -20.50
N PRO A 382 -2.16 4.42 -19.78
CA PRO A 382 -2.89 4.53 -18.52
C PRO A 382 -2.07 5.29 -17.48
N ALA A 383 -2.73 6.10 -16.65
CA ALA A 383 -2.08 6.66 -15.47
C ALA A 383 -1.59 5.56 -14.52
N HIS A 384 -2.38 4.49 -14.41
CA HIS A 384 -2.03 3.21 -13.81
C HIS A 384 -3.06 2.14 -14.25
N VAL A 385 -2.75 0.87 -14.00
CA VAL A 385 -3.74 -0.19 -14.17
C VAL A 385 -4.55 -0.30 -12.89
N SER A 386 -5.83 0.07 -12.97
CA SER A 386 -6.77 -0.05 -11.86
C SER A 386 -7.56 -1.35 -11.93
N SER A 387 -8.37 -1.61 -10.92
CA SER A 387 -9.17 -2.81 -10.79
C SER A 387 -10.53 -2.51 -10.16
N ALA A 388 -11.51 -3.36 -10.46
CA ALA A 388 -12.80 -3.33 -9.81
C ALA A 388 -13.30 -4.76 -9.60
N MET A 389 -14.03 -4.95 -8.49
CA MET A 389 -14.80 -6.17 -8.28
C MET A 389 -16.15 -6.02 -8.97
N ILE A 390 -16.55 -7.03 -9.72
CA ILE A 390 -17.86 -7.14 -10.34
C ILE A 390 -18.68 -8.14 -9.55
N VAL A 391 -19.87 -7.74 -9.12
CA VAL A 391 -20.82 -8.61 -8.43
C VAL A 391 -21.97 -8.92 -9.40
N PRO A 392 -22.10 -10.18 -9.85
CA PRO A 392 -23.20 -10.57 -10.71
C PRO A 392 -24.55 -10.58 -9.96
N PRO A 393 -25.67 -10.54 -10.70
CA PRO A 393 -27.00 -10.69 -10.11
C PRO A 393 -27.12 -12.04 -9.40
N LYS A 394 -27.60 -12.00 -8.14
CA LYS A 394 -27.92 -13.20 -7.33
C LYS A 394 -29.25 -13.85 -7.76
N ARG A 395 -30.10 -13.09 -8.47
CA ARG A 395 -31.42 -13.52 -8.96
C ARG A 395 -31.63 -13.00 -10.37
N SER A 396 -32.11 -13.86 -11.26
CA SER A 396 -32.49 -13.47 -12.61
C SER A 396 -33.78 -12.65 -12.61
N VAL A 397 -33.95 -11.81 -13.63
CA VAL A 397 -35.22 -11.12 -13.91
C VAL A 397 -35.93 -11.88 -15.02
N ARG A 398 -37.25 -11.72 -15.11
CA ARG A 398 -38.00 -12.22 -16.27
C ARG A 398 -37.47 -11.60 -17.56
N HIS A 399 -37.47 -12.37 -18.64
CA HIS A 399 -36.92 -11.97 -19.94
C HIS A 399 -37.61 -10.73 -20.57
N ASP A 400 -38.81 -10.38 -20.10
CA ASP A 400 -39.62 -9.25 -20.56
C ASP A 400 -39.45 -7.97 -19.73
N ALA A 401 -38.65 -8.00 -18.66
CA ALA A 401 -38.42 -6.85 -17.81
C ALA A 401 -37.32 -5.92 -18.33
N GLU A 402 -37.44 -4.62 -18.05
CA GLU A 402 -36.39 -3.64 -18.32
C GLU A 402 -35.10 -4.02 -17.59
N THR A 403 -33.94 -3.90 -18.28
CA THR A 403 -32.64 -4.17 -17.68
C THR A 403 -32.39 -3.17 -16.53
N PRO A 404 -32.21 -3.65 -15.29
CA PRO A 404 -32.05 -2.76 -14.14
C PRO A 404 -30.76 -1.95 -14.23
N PRO A 405 -30.71 -0.75 -13.62
CA PRO A 405 -29.48 0.03 -13.53
C PRO A 405 -28.31 -0.75 -12.94
N VAL A 406 -27.10 -0.39 -13.34
CA VAL A 406 -25.88 -0.92 -12.73
C VAL A 406 -25.62 -0.17 -11.42
N ILE A 407 -25.32 -0.90 -10.35
CA ILE A 407 -24.97 -0.29 -9.05
C ILE A 407 -23.48 0.08 -9.08
N LEU A 408 -23.14 1.35 -8.91
CA LEU A 408 -21.77 1.79 -8.71
C LEU A 408 -21.52 1.99 -7.21
N ALA A 409 -20.92 1.00 -6.56
CA ALA A 409 -20.73 1.03 -5.11
C ALA A 409 -19.31 1.48 -4.77
N LEU A 410 -19.21 2.59 -4.04
CA LEU A 410 -17.96 3.21 -3.62
C LEU A 410 -17.66 2.83 -2.17
N HIS A 411 -16.45 2.37 -1.88
CA HIS A 411 -16.08 1.97 -0.52
C HIS A 411 -15.68 3.16 0.36
N GLY A 412 -15.75 2.97 1.69
CA GLY A 412 -15.19 3.91 2.64
C GLY A 412 -13.67 3.80 2.78
N ALA A 413 -13.08 4.77 3.46
CA ALA A 413 -11.65 4.79 3.78
C ALA A 413 -11.15 3.48 4.42
N GLY A 414 -10.06 2.93 3.88
CA GLY A 414 -9.37 1.76 4.42
C GLY A 414 -10.08 0.42 4.20
N VAL A 415 -11.14 0.38 3.38
CA VAL A 415 -11.82 -0.87 3.02
C VAL A 415 -11.02 -1.61 1.94
N ASP A 416 -10.61 -2.83 2.25
CA ASP A 416 -9.99 -3.72 1.26
C ASP A 416 -11.05 -4.31 0.31
N VAL A 417 -11.15 -3.75 -0.89
CA VAL A 417 -12.04 -4.25 -1.96
C VAL A 417 -11.65 -5.66 -2.40
N LYS A 418 -10.37 -6.07 -2.23
CA LYS A 418 -9.88 -7.42 -2.58
C LYS A 418 -10.48 -8.50 -1.69
N ASN A 419 -10.99 -8.13 -0.52
CA ASN A 419 -11.71 -9.03 0.36
C ASN A 419 -13.15 -9.24 -0.13
N SER A 420 -13.53 -10.50 -0.41
CA SER A 420 -14.86 -10.87 -0.93
C SER A 420 -16.02 -10.44 -0.04
N ALA A 421 -15.78 -10.19 1.26
CA ALA A 421 -16.79 -9.79 2.21
C ALA A 421 -17.56 -8.53 1.81
N TRP A 422 -16.92 -7.57 1.12
CA TRP A 422 -17.63 -6.38 0.65
C TRP A 422 -18.59 -6.70 -0.50
N GLY A 423 -18.13 -7.49 -1.48
CA GLY A 423 -18.98 -7.95 -2.59
C GLY A 423 -20.13 -8.84 -2.14
N GLU A 424 -19.90 -9.70 -1.13
CA GLU A 424 -20.93 -10.56 -0.55
C GLU A 424 -22.08 -9.77 0.10
N ARG A 425 -21.74 -8.62 0.72
CA ARG A 425 -22.70 -7.70 1.37
C ARG A 425 -23.52 -6.87 0.38
N MET A 426 -23.19 -6.88 -0.91
CA MET A 426 -23.97 -6.15 -1.90
C MET A 426 -25.43 -6.62 -1.93
N PRO A 427 -26.39 -5.68 -2.02
CA PRO A 427 -27.81 -5.99 -2.02
C PRO A 427 -28.16 -6.90 -3.20
N GLY A 428 -28.95 -7.94 -2.93
CA GLY A 428 -29.43 -8.86 -3.96
C GLY A 428 -30.57 -8.27 -4.76
N VAL A 429 -30.30 -7.25 -5.59
CA VAL A 429 -31.28 -6.67 -6.51
C VAL A 429 -31.40 -7.58 -7.74
N PRO A 430 -32.60 -8.10 -8.06
CA PRO A 430 -32.78 -8.97 -9.23
C PRO A 430 -32.26 -8.32 -10.52
N GLY A 431 -31.42 -9.04 -11.25
CA GLY A 431 -30.80 -8.62 -12.52
C GLY A 431 -29.76 -7.52 -12.43
N ALA A 432 -29.56 -6.88 -11.28
CA ALA A 432 -28.61 -5.79 -11.15
C ALA A 432 -27.19 -6.33 -10.99
N TRP A 433 -26.30 -5.78 -11.81
CA TRP A 433 -24.86 -5.94 -11.65
C TRP A 433 -24.33 -4.82 -10.76
N ALA A 434 -23.32 -5.11 -9.95
CA ALA A 434 -22.62 -4.07 -9.21
C ALA A 434 -21.15 -3.97 -9.62
N VAL A 435 -20.66 -2.74 -9.72
CA VAL A 435 -19.27 -2.39 -10.00
C VAL A 435 -18.70 -1.73 -8.74
N LEU A 436 -17.68 -2.36 -8.19
CA LEU A 436 -17.03 -1.98 -6.94
C LEU A 436 -15.58 -1.60 -7.28
N PRO A 437 -15.31 -0.36 -7.74
CA PRO A 437 -13.97 0.09 -8.08
C PRO A 437 -13.09 0.18 -6.84
N VAL A 438 -11.77 0.02 -7.05
CA VAL A 438 -10.77 0.30 -6.01
C VAL A 438 -10.57 1.81 -5.82
N GLY A 439 -10.85 2.64 -6.83
CA GLY A 439 -10.63 4.09 -6.70
C GLY A 439 -9.15 4.42 -6.50
N LYS A 440 -8.28 3.74 -7.28
CA LYS A 440 -6.81 3.77 -7.23
C LYS A 440 -6.15 3.09 -6.03
N ASN A 441 -6.60 3.36 -4.81
CA ASN A 441 -6.02 2.81 -3.58
C ASN A 441 -7.10 2.51 -2.52
N GLU A 442 -6.72 1.86 -1.42
CA GLU A 442 -7.64 1.41 -0.36
C GLU A 442 -8.38 2.55 0.37
N TRP A 443 -8.08 3.81 0.05
CA TRP A 443 -8.72 5.01 0.59
C TRP A 443 -9.61 5.74 -0.42
N GLY A 444 -9.63 5.30 -1.69
CA GLY A 444 -10.49 5.85 -2.74
C GLY A 444 -10.22 7.32 -3.10
N GLU A 445 -9.17 7.95 -2.56
CA GLU A 445 -8.90 9.40 -2.66
C GLU A 445 -10.17 10.26 -2.43
N ASP A 446 -10.98 9.90 -1.44
CA ASP A 446 -12.27 10.52 -1.11
C ASP A 446 -13.25 10.61 -2.30
N TRP A 447 -13.07 9.77 -3.32
CA TRP A 447 -13.85 9.74 -4.56
C TRP A 447 -13.88 11.08 -5.30
N HIS A 448 -12.79 11.85 -5.22
CA HIS A 448 -12.63 13.10 -5.96
C HIS A 448 -11.50 13.03 -7.00
N GLY A 449 -11.58 13.91 -8.00
CA GLY A 449 -10.55 14.01 -9.03
C GLY A 449 -10.36 12.68 -9.75
N GLY A 450 -9.13 12.14 -9.75
CA GLY A 450 -8.84 10.96 -10.53
C GLY A 450 -9.48 9.66 -10.02
N SER A 451 -9.89 9.54 -8.75
CA SER A 451 -10.60 8.33 -8.30
C SER A 451 -12.07 8.30 -8.74
N MET A 452 -12.69 9.48 -8.95
CA MET A 452 -13.99 9.58 -9.60
C MET A 452 -13.90 9.16 -11.08
N GLU A 453 -12.88 9.63 -11.80
CA GLU A 453 -12.61 9.19 -13.18
C GLU A 453 -12.37 7.67 -13.24
N ASP A 454 -11.64 7.12 -12.28
CA ASP A 454 -11.40 5.68 -12.15
C ASP A 454 -12.70 4.87 -11.96
N ALA A 455 -13.63 5.37 -11.14
CA ALA A 455 -14.92 4.74 -10.91
C ALA A 455 -15.79 4.69 -12.19
N TRP A 456 -15.83 5.79 -12.94
CA TRP A 456 -16.55 5.83 -14.22
C TRP A 456 -15.87 5.00 -15.30
N ALA A 457 -14.54 4.97 -15.34
CA ALA A 457 -13.78 4.10 -16.24
C ALA A 457 -14.06 2.63 -15.94
N ALA A 458 -14.15 2.22 -14.66
CA ALA A 458 -14.55 0.87 -14.27
C ALA A 458 -15.95 0.53 -14.79
N ARG A 459 -16.92 1.45 -14.61
CA ARG A 459 -18.30 1.28 -15.08
C ARG A 459 -18.36 1.15 -16.61
N ALA A 460 -17.66 1.99 -17.36
CA ALA A 460 -17.62 1.90 -18.81
C ALA A 460 -16.95 0.59 -19.28
N THR A 461 -15.86 0.20 -18.62
CA THR A 461 -15.08 -0.99 -19.01
C THR A 461 -15.86 -2.28 -18.79
N VAL A 462 -16.63 -2.42 -17.70
CA VAL A 462 -17.40 -3.65 -17.45
C VAL A 462 -18.44 -3.91 -18.54
N GLU A 463 -19.01 -2.85 -19.12
CA GLU A 463 -19.99 -2.97 -20.21
C GLU A 463 -19.37 -3.55 -21.47
N VAL A 464 -18.18 -3.07 -21.84
CA VAL A 464 -17.41 -3.61 -22.97
C VAL A 464 -17.02 -5.06 -22.71
N LEU A 465 -16.51 -5.37 -21.51
CA LEU A 465 -16.03 -6.71 -21.17
C LEU A 465 -17.17 -7.74 -21.12
N LEU A 466 -18.30 -7.40 -20.50
CA LEU A 466 -19.46 -8.28 -20.45
C LEU A 466 -20.15 -8.41 -21.82
N GLY A 467 -20.11 -7.38 -22.66
CA GLY A 467 -20.57 -7.43 -24.04
C GLY A 467 -19.85 -8.50 -24.87
N LYS A 468 -18.53 -8.70 -24.65
CA LYS A 468 -17.74 -9.75 -25.33
C LYS A 468 -18.24 -11.17 -25.06
N VAL A 469 -18.93 -11.38 -23.94
CA VAL A 469 -19.49 -12.67 -23.53
C VAL A 469 -21.03 -12.71 -23.66
N GLY A 470 -21.61 -11.75 -24.38
CA GLY A 470 -23.04 -11.72 -24.70
C GLY A 470 -23.94 -11.22 -23.57
N ILE A 471 -23.39 -10.53 -22.57
CA ILE A 471 -24.16 -9.94 -21.46
C ILE A 471 -24.27 -8.44 -21.69
N ALA A 472 -25.50 -7.95 -21.83
CA ALA A 472 -25.79 -6.52 -21.95
C ALA A 472 -26.11 -5.91 -20.58
N LEU A 473 -25.54 -4.73 -20.30
CA LEU A 473 -25.83 -3.93 -19.11
C LEU A 473 -26.76 -2.76 -19.46
N SER A 474 -27.49 -2.27 -18.46
CA SER A 474 -28.26 -1.02 -18.59
C SER A 474 -27.32 0.17 -18.68
N ASN A 475 -27.62 1.15 -19.53
CA ASN A 475 -26.91 2.44 -19.57
C ASN A 475 -27.14 3.31 -18.32
N LYS A 476 -28.14 2.98 -17.50
CA LYS A 476 -28.43 3.66 -16.24
C LYS A 476 -27.47 3.16 -15.15
N THR A 477 -27.03 4.07 -14.29
CA THR A 477 -26.19 3.79 -13.12
C THR A 477 -26.83 4.41 -11.89
N VAL A 478 -26.79 3.71 -10.76
CA VAL A 478 -27.25 4.16 -9.45
C VAL A 478 -26.14 4.17 -8.42
#